data_AF-A0A822G0S4-F1
#
_entry.id   AF-A0A822G0S4-F1
#
_cell.length_a   1.000
_cell.length_b   1.000
_cell.length_c   1.000
_cell.angle_alpha   90.00
_cell.angle_beta   90.00
_cell.angle_gamma   90.00
#
_symmetry.space_group_name_H-M   'P 1'
#
loop_
_entity.id
_entity.type
_entity.pdbx_description
1 polymer ?
#
loop_
_entity_poly.entity_id
_entity_poly.type
_entity_poly.pdbx_seq_one_letter_code
_entity_poly.pdbx_strand_id
1 'polypeptide(L)'
;TFANYGTLLYIRGLVYTRDGRSIVDTIGQRRFHVMDRGERDGYCTARIQLIQDHPIENGEFNDLYELNRNTYNRVRVWFDQLDAYRRTLITRQLEGYPLCDDLTHESSKYLHLFTKF
;
A
#
# COMPACT_ATOMS: atom_id res chain seq x y z
N THR A 1 4.15 -13.04 18.29
CA THR A 1 5.20 -11.99 18.37
C THR A 1 4.84 -10.86 17.40
N PHE A 2 5.18 -9.61 17.71
CA PHE A 2 4.88 -8.47 16.83
C PHE A 2 5.88 -8.36 15.66
N ALA A 3 5.43 -7.87 14.51
CA ALA A 3 6.28 -7.59 13.36
C ALA A 3 7.27 -6.45 13.63
N ASN A 4 8.42 -6.47 12.94
CA ASN A 4 9.44 -5.41 13.00
C ASN A 4 9.16 -4.24 12.05
N TYR A 5 8.19 -4.39 11.14
CA TYR A 5 7.82 -3.38 10.17
C TYR A 5 6.31 -3.21 10.17
N GLY A 6 5.84 -2.00 9.83
CA GLY A 6 4.43 -1.69 9.75
C GLY A 6 4.13 -0.50 8.86
N THR A 7 2.85 -0.15 8.79
CA THR A 7 2.33 0.96 7.98
C THR A 7 1.58 1.92 8.89
N LEU A 8 1.93 3.21 8.83
CA LEU A 8 1.13 4.29 9.43
C LEU A 8 -0.15 4.44 8.63
N LEU A 9 -1.29 4.43 9.32
CA LEU A 9 -2.61 4.54 8.73
C LEU A 9 -3.23 5.91 9.05
N TYR A 10 -3.77 6.59 8.05
CA TYR A 10 -4.62 7.76 8.23
C TYR A 10 -6.09 7.34 8.24
N ILE A 11 -6.80 7.63 9.31
CA ILE A 11 -8.23 7.30 9.44
C ILE A 11 -9.05 8.30 8.62
N ARG A 12 -9.74 7.82 7.59
CA ARG A 12 -10.67 8.60 6.76
C ARG A 12 -12.06 8.68 7.36
N GLY A 13 -12.49 7.60 8.02
CA GLY A 13 -13.87 7.46 8.46
C GLY A 13 -14.08 6.28 9.37
N LEU A 14 -15.26 6.26 9.99
CA LEU A 14 -15.68 5.25 10.94
C LEU A 14 -17.16 4.91 10.71
N VAL A 15 -17.47 3.63 10.60
CA VAL A 15 -18.84 3.12 10.50
C VAL A 15 -19.12 2.24 11.71
N TYR A 16 -20.10 2.63 12.52
CA TYR A 16 -20.57 1.81 13.64
C TYR A 16 -21.59 0.80 13.16
N THR A 17 -21.41 -0.45 13.55
CA THR A 17 -22.36 -1.52 13.27
C THR A 17 -23.33 -1.66 14.44
N ARG A 18 -24.52 -2.22 14.18
CA ARG A 18 -25.60 -2.33 15.19
C ARG A 18 -25.26 -3.24 16.37
N ASP A 19 -24.25 -4.07 16.23
CA ASP A 19 -23.72 -4.97 17.27
C ASP A 19 -22.62 -4.30 18.14
N GLY A 20 -22.39 -2.99 17.98
CA GLY A 20 -21.42 -2.23 18.77
C GLY A 20 -19.97 -2.33 18.30
N ARG A 21 -19.72 -3.00 17.16
CA ARG A 21 -18.40 -2.97 16.50
C ARG A 21 -18.26 -1.71 15.65
N SER A 22 -17.04 -1.50 15.15
CA SER A 22 -16.75 -0.41 14.22
C SER A 22 -15.88 -0.89 13.07
N ILE A 23 -16.14 -0.33 11.89
CA ILE A 23 -15.31 -0.47 10.70
C ILE A 23 -14.58 0.85 10.53
N VAL A 24 -13.25 0.80 10.58
CA VAL A 24 -12.39 1.96 10.39
C VAL A 24 -11.92 1.98 8.94
N ASP A 25 -12.24 3.05 8.21
CA ASP A 25 -11.70 3.30 6.87
C ASP A 25 -10.36 4.03 7.02
N THR A 26 -9.31 3.48 6.40
CA THR A 26 -7.95 3.98 6.55
C THR A 26 -7.17 3.96 5.24
N ILE A 27 -6.26 4.93 5.06
CA ILE A 27 -5.27 4.93 3.97
C ILE A 27 -3.88 4.67 4.57
N GLY A 28 -3.13 3.74 3.98
CA GLY A 28 -1.71 3.59 4.25
C GLY A 28 -0.94 4.85 3.83
N GLN A 29 -0.17 5.43 4.76
CA GLN A 29 0.57 6.67 4.51
C GLN A 29 2.07 6.42 4.38
N ARG A 30 2.68 5.72 5.34
CA ARG A 30 4.14 5.55 5.40
C ARG A 30 4.51 4.20 5.99
N ARG A 31 5.61 3.63 5.51
CA ARG A 31 6.22 2.43 6.09
C ARG A 31 7.17 2.81 7.22
N PHE A 32 7.26 1.96 8.23
CA PHE A 32 8.17 2.17 9.35
C PHE A 32 8.82 0.87 9.83
N HIS A 33 9.99 1.01 10.44
CA HIS A 33 10.67 0.00 11.22
C HIS A 33 10.46 0.26 12.72
N VAL A 34 10.25 -0.79 13.51
CA VAL A 34 10.08 -0.71 14.95
C VAL A 34 11.44 -0.75 15.63
N MET A 35 11.79 0.35 16.31
CA MET A 35 13.05 0.48 17.05
C MET A 35 12.94 -0.05 18.48
N ASP A 36 11.79 0.14 19.11
CA ASP A 36 11.53 -0.28 20.49
C ASP A 36 10.03 -0.48 20.72
N ARG A 37 9.66 -1.31 21.70
CA ARG A 37 8.27 -1.67 22.02
C ARG A 37 8.00 -1.50 23.50
N GLY A 38 6.79 -1.08 23.82
CA GLY A 38 6.33 -0.96 25.20
C GLY A 38 4.82 -1.07 25.28
N GLU A 39 4.31 -0.73 26.45
CA GLU A 39 2.89 -0.64 26.74
C GLU A 39 2.62 0.65 27.51
N ARG A 40 1.49 1.30 27.22
CA ARG A 40 1.02 2.46 27.94
C ARG A 40 -0.49 2.38 28.05
N ASP A 41 -1.01 2.42 29.27
CA ASP A 41 -2.45 2.38 29.56
C ASP A 41 -3.17 1.18 28.91
N GLY A 42 -2.50 0.02 28.83
CA GLY A 42 -3.02 -1.20 28.18
C GLY A 42 -2.91 -1.20 26.64
N TYR A 43 -2.36 -0.15 26.04
CA TYR A 43 -2.10 -0.08 24.60
C TYR A 43 -0.64 -0.39 24.29
N CYS A 44 -0.43 -1.19 23.25
CA CYS A 44 0.90 -1.42 22.70
C CYS A 44 1.46 -0.11 22.12
N THR A 45 2.65 0.28 22.56
CA THR A 45 3.37 1.44 22.03
C THR A 45 4.65 0.99 21.34
N ALA A 46 5.11 1.78 20.38
CA ALA A 46 6.36 1.52 19.69
C ALA A 46 7.05 2.83 19.34
N ARG A 47 8.38 2.85 19.50
CA ARG A 47 9.22 3.89 18.89
C ARG A 47 9.57 3.40 17.50
N ILE A 48 9.32 4.23 16.49
CA ILE A 48 9.45 3.83 15.08
C ILE A 48 10.43 4.74 14.35
N GLN A 49 11.02 4.19 13.28
CA GLN A 49 11.78 4.94 12.29
C GLN A 49 11.05 4.84 10.94
N LEU A 50 10.79 5.98 10.30
CA LEU A 50 10.16 6.00 8.99
C LEU A 50 11.13 5.48 7.93
N ILE A 51 10.61 4.65 7.02
CA ILE A 51 11.36 4.17 5.86
C ILE A 51 11.17 5.18 4.74
N GLN A 52 12.29 5.65 4.18
CA GLN A 52 12.32 6.48 2.99
C GLN A 52 12.81 5.64 1.81
N ASP A 53 12.13 5.77 0.68
CA ASP A 53 12.62 5.20 -0.57
C ASP A 53 13.83 5.97 -1.06
N HIS A 54 14.79 5.26 -1.64
CA HIS A 54 15.94 5.86 -2.28
C HIS A 54 15.55 6.28 -3.71
N PRO A 55 16.07 7.40 -4.22
CA PRO A 55 15.87 7.77 -5.60
C PRO A 55 16.49 6.71 -6.50
N ILE A 56 15.82 6.41 -7.62
CA ILE A 56 16.31 5.43 -8.60
C ILE A 56 17.47 6.06 -9.37
N GLU A 57 18.58 5.33 -9.43
CA GLU A 57 19.74 5.75 -10.21
C GLU A 57 19.49 5.50 -11.70
N ASN A 58 20.09 6.32 -12.58
CA ASN A 58 19.84 6.26 -14.04
C ASN A 58 20.12 4.87 -14.64
N GLY A 59 21.03 4.09 -14.05
CA GLY A 59 21.38 2.74 -14.50
C GLY A 59 20.33 1.68 -14.15
N GLU A 60 19.49 1.91 -13.14
CA GLU A 60 18.52 0.93 -12.62
C GLU A 60 17.10 1.17 -13.17
N PHE A 61 16.87 2.34 -13.78
CA PHE A 61 15.54 2.75 -14.21
C PHE A 61 14.90 1.79 -15.21
N ASN A 62 15.65 1.35 -16.23
CA ASN A 62 15.12 0.45 -17.26
C ASN A 62 14.70 -0.89 -16.67
N ASP A 63 15.54 -1.47 -15.80
CA ASP A 63 15.26 -2.76 -15.15
C ASP A 63 14.03 -2.66 -14.25
N LEU A 64 13.91 -1.57 -13.48
CA LEU A 64 12.74 -1.32 -12.64
C LEU A 64 11.47 -1.10 -13.48
N TYR A 65 11.58 -0.37 -14.58
CA TYR A 65 10.48 -0.13 -15.50
C TYR A 65 9.96 -1.44 -16.11
N GLU A 66 10.86 -2.29 -16.60
CA GLU A 66 10.50 -3.61 -17.11
C GLU A 66 9.89 -4.50 -16.03
N LEU A 67 10.46 -4.50 -14.82
CA LEU A 67 9.92 -5.25 -13.68
C LEU A 67 8.50 -4.80 -13.31
N ASN A 68 8.25 -3.48 -13.29
CA ASN A 68 6.94 -2.92 -13.01
C ASN A 68 5.92 -3.37 -14.06
N ARG A 69 6.25 -3.21 -15.35
CA ARG A 69 5.40 -3.63 -16.48
C ARG A 69 5.09 -5.13 -16.44
N ASN A 70 6.09 -5.95 -16.17
CA ASN A 70 5.94 -7.40 -16.07
C ASN A 70 5.05 -7.78 -14.89
N THR A 71 5.23 -7.15 -13.74
CA THR A 71 4.39 -7.36 -12.56
C THR A 71 2.95 -6.96 -12.84
N TYR A 72 2.73 -5.77 -13.41
CA TYR A 72 1.42 -5.30 -13.81
C TYR A 72 0.72 -6.27 -14.77
N ASN A 73 1.42 -6.73 -15.81
CA ASN A 73 0.87 -7.68 -16.78
C ASN A 73 0.47 -9.00 -16.13
N ARG A 74 1.26 -9.50 -15.17
CA ARG A 74 0.93 -10.72 -14.43
C ARG A 74 -0.33 -10.55 -13.58
N VAL A 75 -0.45 -9.43 -12.86
CA VAL A 75 -1.64 -9.13 -12.05
C VAL A 75 -2.86 -8.96 -12.95
N ARG A 76 -2.72 -8.30 -14.10
CA ARG A 76 -3.82 -8.13 -15.06
C ARG A 76 -4.31 -9.48 -15.60
N VAL A 77 -3.40 -10.34 -16.05
CA VAL A 77 -3.76 -11.67 -16.56
C VAL A 77 -4.45 -12.50 -15.48
N TRP A 78 -3.92 -12.48 -14.24
CA TRP A 78 -4.57 -13.14 -13.11
C TRP A 78 -5.97 -12.59 -12.85
N PHE A 79 -6.13 -11.26 -12.87
CA PHE A 79 -7.40 -10.60 -12.65
C PHE A 79 -8.44 -10.97 -13.71
N ASP A 80 -8.03 -11.00 -14.98
CA ASP A 80 -8.89 -11.39 -16.11
C ASP A 80 -9.36 -12.84 -16.04
N GLN A 81 -8.58 -13.71 -15.40
CA GLN A 81 -8.94 -15.11 -15.16
C GLN A 81 -9.95 -15.30 -14.02
N LEU A 82 -10.21 -14.28 -13.20
CA LEU A 82 -11.22 -14.35 -12.15
C LEU A 82 -12.63 -14.39 -12.75
N ASP A 83 -13.53 -15.10 -12.09
CA ASP A 83 -14.96 -15.05 -12.44
C ASP A 83 -15.56 -13.65 -12.23
N ALA A 84 -16.71 -13.42 -12.85
CA ALA A 84 -17.37 -12.12 -12.86
C ALA A 84 -17.72 -11.61 -11.45
N TYR A 85 -18.04 -12.51 -10.51
CA TYR A 85 -18.40 -12.13 -9.15
C TYR A 85 -17.18 -11.58 -8.41
N ARG A 86 -16.05 -12.29 -8.44
CA ARG A 86 -14.80 -11.84 -7.81
C ARG A 86 -14.27 -10.54 -8.41
N ARG A 87 -14.31 -10.39 -9.74
CA ARG A 87 -13.93 -9.13 -10.40
C ARG A 87 -14.78 -7.96 -9.95
N THR A 88 -16.09 -8.15 -9.83
CA THR A 88 -17.02 -7.09 -9.39
C THR A 88 -16.71 -6.64 -7.96
N LEU A 89 -16.41 -7.57 -7.05
CA LEU A 89 -16.06 -7.24 -5.66
C LEU A 89 -14.78 -6.39 -5.58
N ILE A 90 -13.74 -6.79 -6.30
CA ILE A 90 -12.45 -6.09 -6.30
C ILE A 90 -12.61 -4.69 -6.92
N THR A 91 -13.24 -4.58 -8.09
CA THR A 91 -13.42 -3.28 -8.76
C THR A 91 -14.25 -2.31 -7.93
N ARG A 92 -15.29 -2.80 -7.22
CA ARG A 92 -16.08 -1.96 -6.31
C ARG A 92 -15.24 -1.40 -5.18
N GLN A 93 -14.29 -2.17 -4.67
CA GLN A 93 -13.44 -1.74 -3.56
C GLN A 93 -12.33 -0.78 -4.00
N LEU A 94 -11.82 -0.91 -5.23
CA LEU A 94 -10.60 -0.21 -5.67
C LEU A 94 -10.83 1.07 -6.48
N GLU A 95 -12.04 1.62 -6.57
CA GLU A 95 -12.35 2.78 -7.45
C GLU A 95 -11.93 2.59 -8.93
N GLY A 96 -11.63 1.36 -9.36
CA GLY A 96 -11.10 1.02 -10.69
C GLY A 96 -9.84 0.16 -10.62
N TYR A 97 -9.48 -0.50 -11.73
CA TYR A 97 -8.17 -1.14 -11.84
C TYR A 97 -7.14 -0.04 -12.17
N PRO A 98 -6.05 0.12 -11.40
CA PRO A 98 -5.07 1.16 -11.67
C PRO A 98 -4.48 0.95 -13.08
N LEU A 99 -4.25 2.04 -13.82
CA LEU A 99 -3.50 1.95 -15.06
C LEU A 99 -2.06 1.51 -14.75
N CYS A 100 -1.38 0.88 -15.72
CA CYS A 100 0.06 0.72 -15.60
C CYS A 100 0.63 2.14 -15.65
N ASP A 101 0.97 2.70 -14.50
CA ASP A 101 1.53 4.05 -14.47
C ASP A 101 2.74 4.09 -15.41
N ASP A 102 2.74 5.06 -16.33
CA ASP A 102 3.95 5.38 -17.08
C ASP A 102 4.93 5.97 -16.08
N LEU A 103 5.73 5.10 -15.44
CA LEU A 103 6.88 5.51 -14.66
C LEU A 103 7.78 6.32 -15.61
N THR A 104 7.66 7.64 -15.57
CA THR A 104 8.59 8.54 -16.25
C THR A 104 9.78 8.78 -15.33
N HIS A 105 10.91 9.17 -15.91
CA HIS A 105 12.13 9.49 -15.17
C HIS A 105 11.92 10.66 -14.18
N GLU A 106 10.88 11.49 -14.38
CA GLU A 106 10.45 12.53 -13.44
C GLU A 106 9.54 11.99 -12.33
N SER A 107 8.59 11.11 -12.65
CA SER A 107 7.70 10.44 -11.69
C SER A 107 8.47 9.55 -10.70
N SER A 108 9.56 8.96 -11.15
CA SER A 108 10.51 8.15 -10.37
C SER A 108 11.05 8.85 -9.11
N LYS A 109 11.24 10.18 -9.17
CA LYS A 109 11.72 10.99 -8.02
C LYS A 109 10.68 11.12 -6.90
N TYR A 110 9.43 10.76 -7.18
CA TYR A 110 8.31 10.88 -6.26
C TYR A 110 7.62 9.53 -6.03
N LEU A 111 8.38 8.42 -5.92
CA LEU A 111 7.83 7.11 -5.61
C LEU A 111 6.94 7.10 -4.35
N HIS A 112 7.14 8.06 -3.43
CA HIS A 112 6.29 8.30 -2.27
C HIS A 112 4.83 8.64 -2.61
N LEU A 113 4.53 9.09 -3.84
CA LEU A 113 3.17 9.39 -4.34
C LEU A 113 2.51 8.19 -5.04
N PHE A 114 3.30 7.21 -5.49
CA PHE A 114 2.81 6.06 -6.26
C PHE A 114 2.41 4.87 -5.38
N THR A 115 2.59 4.97 -4.07
CA THR A 115 1.98 4.04 -3.12
C THR A 115 0.56 4.49 -2.77
N LYS A 116 -0.29 4.67 -3.79
CA LYS A 116 -1.76 4.70 -3.58
C LYS A 116 -2.27 3.27 -3.64
N PHE A 117 -2.15 2.58 -2.51
CA PHE A 117 -2.98 1.42 -2.18
C PHE A 117 -3.68 1.70 -0.85
#